data_AF-A0AAV4T4L7-F1
#
_entry.id   AF-A0AAV4T4L7-F1
#
_cell.length_a   1.000
_cell.length_b   1.000
_cell.length_c   1.000
_cell.angle_alpha   90.00
_cell.angle_beta   90.00
_cell.angle_gamma   90.00
#
_symmetry.space_group_name_H-M   'P 1'
#
loop_
_entity.id
_entity.type
_entity.pdbx_description
1 polymer ?
#
loop_
_entity_poly.entity_id
_entity_poly.type
_entity_poly.pdbx_seq_one_letter_code
_entity_poly.pdbx_strand_id
1 'polypeptide(L)'
;MAKLKFSVAIPIRSLKGNTQLSSIHEEAFLGLKNIRTLDLSETSISYLPTKGLEELEVLKLSDVYPLKVFPSVYHFKYIKEAYLTYPYHCCAFKFPATHDPEEFSKYLAFKEKRTKNVLQSKPQHYHTNAYCR
;
A
#
# COMPACT_ATOMS: atom_id res chain seq x y z
N MET A 1 -20.31 11.34 9.44
CA MET A 1 -18.87 11.02 9.36
C MET A 1 -18.73 9.52 9.59
N ALA A 2 -18.48 8.72 8.54
CA ALA A 2 -18.22 7.30 8.72
C ALA A 2 -16.76 7.12 9.15
N LYS A 3 -16.54 6.49 10.31
CA LYS A 3 -15.21 6.06 10.77
C LYS A 3 -15.25 4.53 10.83
N LEU A 4 -14.44 3.87 10.01
CA LEU A 4 -14.35 2.40 10.03
C LEU A 4 -13.32 1.96 11.07
N LYS A 5 -13.75 1.10 12.00
CA LYS A 5 -12.92 0.36 12.94
C LYS A 5 -13.34 -1.11 12.84
N PHE A 6 -12.44 -1.97 12.37
CA PHE A 6 -12.75 -3.39 12.20
C PHE A 6 -12.36 -4.16 13.47
N SER A 7 -13.34 -4.85 14.08
CA SER A 7 -13.13 -5.95 15.02
C SER A 7 -13.28 -7.27 14.25
N VAL A 8 -12.31 -8.16 14.42
CA VAL A 8 -12.03 -9.45 13.74
C VAL A 8 -13.21 -10.19 13.06
N ALA A 9 -12.85 -10.87 11.94
CA ALA A 9 -13.55 -11.92 11.19
C ALA A 9 -14.45 -11.49 10.02
N ILE A 10 -13.85 -10.91 8.98
CA ILE A 10 -13.94 -11.26 7.54
C ILE A 10 -12.98 -10.27 6.84
N PRO A 11 -11.99 -10.70 6.05
CA PRO A 11 -11.15 -9.74 5.31
C PRO A 11 -12.03 -9.02 4.30
N ILE A 12 -12.38 -7.76 4.59
CA ILE A 12 -13.09 -6.91 3.63
C ILE A 12 -12.12 -6.64 2.49
N ARG A 13 -12.41 -7.26 1.35
CA ARG A 13 -11.62 -7.12 0.12
C ARG A 13 -12.02 -5.90 -0.70
N SER A 14 -13.20 -5.33 -0.44
CA SER A 14 -13.73 -4.19 -1.20
C SER A 14 -14.64 -3.32 -0.34
N LEU A 15 -14.45 -2.00 -0.44
CA LEU A 15 -15.35 -0.95 0.02
C LEU A 15 -15.75 -0.04 -1.16
N LYS A 16 -15.67 -0.59 -2.38
CA LYS A 16 -15.93 0.14 -3.61
C LYS A 16 -17.32 0.79 -3.59
N GLY A 17 -17.41 2.02 -4.08
CA GLY A 17 -18.67 2.75 -4.21
C GLY A 17 -19.20 3.36 -2.90
N ASN A 18 -18.48 3.19 -1.79
CA ASN A 18 -18.81 3.87 -0.54
C ASN A 18 -18.33 5.32 -0.59
N THR A 19 -19.07 6.17 -1.29
CA THR A 19 -18.75 7.60 -1.50
C THR A 19 -18.69 8.40 -0.21
N GLN A 20 -19.33 7.93 0.86
CA GLN A 20 -19.34 8.57 2.18
C GLN A 20 -18.14 8.17 3.05
N LEU A 21 -17.34 7.19 2.62
CA LEU A 21 -16.11 6.81 3.32
C LEU A 21 -15.01 7.82 3.02
N SER A 22 -14.70 8.66 4.01
CA SER A 22 -13.67 9.70 3.89
C SER A 22 -12.48 9.52 4.84
N SER A 23 -12.57 8.62 5.81
CA SER A 23 -11.52 8.37 6.79
C SER A 23 -11.47 6.90 7.19
N ILE A 24 -10.25 6.34 7.19
CA ILE A 24 -9.94 4.98 7.65
C ILE A 24 -8.98 5.12 8.83
N HIS A 25 -9.22 4.36 9.90
CA HIS A 25 -8.34 4.37 11.06
C HIS A 25 -6.94 3.85 10.71
N GLU A 26 -5.90 4.42 11.32
CA GLU A 26 -4.48 4.08 11.07
C GLU A 26 -4.18 2.58 11.20
N GLU A 27 -4.89 1.92 12.10
CA GLU A 27 -4.75 0.50 12.42
C GLU A 27 -5.87 -0.38 11.84
N ALA A 28 -6.70 0.16 10.94
CA ALA A 28 -7.86 -0.56 10.42
C ALA A 28 -7.51 -1.88 9.71
N PHE A 29 -6.32 -1.96 9.10
CA PHE A 29 -5.86 -3.15 8.40
C PHE A 29 -4.93 -4.04 9.25
N LEU A 30 -4.61 -3.64 10.49
CA LEU A 30 -3.84 -4.50 11.38
C LEU A 30 -4.59 -5.79 11.69
N GLY A 31 -3.87 -6.91 11.67
CA GLY A 31 -4.44 -8.23 11.93
C GLY A 31 -5.22 -8.83 10.76
N LEU A 32 -5.39 -8.13 9.63
CA LEU A 32 -5.93 -8.69 8.39
C LEU A 32 -4.91 -9.60 7.70
N LYS A 33 -4.66 -10.76 8.31
CA LYS A 33 -3.80 -11.78 7.74
C LYS A 33 -4.45 -12.31 6.45
N ASN A 34 -3.71 -12.27 5.34
CA ASN A 34 -4.10 -12.78 4.02
C ASN A 34 -4.99 -11.89 3.14
N ILE A 35 -5.09 -10.58 3.38
CA ILE A 35 -5.68 -9.69 2.36
C ILE A 35 -4.70 -9.54 1.18
N ARG A 36 -5.04 -10.16 0.05
CA ARG A 36 -4.24 -10.08 -1.19
C ARG A 36 -4.75 -9.02 -2.15
N THR A 37 -6.03 -8.66 -2.05
CA THR A 37 -6.69 -7.67 -2.89
C THR A 37 -7.51 -6.72 -2.04
N LEU A 38 -7.36 -5.43 -2.27
CA LEU A 38 -8.10 -4.37 -1.62
C LEU A 38 -8.60 -3.37 -2.67
N ASP A 39 -9.91 -3.19 -2.72
CA ASP A 39 -10.57 -2.24 -3.61
C ASP A 39 -11.27 -1.14 -2.80
N LEU A 40 -10.74 0.08 -2.86
CA LEU A 40 -11.32 1.29 -2.27
C LEU A 40 -11.72 2.29 -3.37
N SER A 41 -11.95 1.81 -4.59
CA SER A 41 -12.35 2.67 -5.71
C SER A 41 -13.67 3.38 -5.42
N GLU A 42 -13.89 4.56 -5.97
CA GLU A 42 -15.12 5.35 -5.78
C GLU A 42 -15.41 5.68 -4.30
N THR A 43 -14.36 5.78 -3.48
CA THR A 43 -14.43 6.29 -2.10
C THR A 43 -13.90 7.72 -2.01
N SER A 44 -14.16 8.40 -0.89
CA SER A 44 -13.73 9.79 -0.66
C SER A 44 -12.55 9.89 0.30
N ILE A 45 -11.76 8.82 0.46
CA ILE A 45 -10.60 8.85 1.36
C ILE A 45 -9.54 9.81 0.83
N SER A 46 -8.98 10.62 1.73
CA SER A 46 -7.86 11.52 1.42
C SER A 46 -6.51 10.97 1.89
N TYR A 47 -6.52 9.86 2.63
CA TYR A 47 -5.35 9.20 3.20
C TYR A 47 -5.57 7.68 3.20
N LEU A 48 -4.53 6.93 2.82
CA LEU A 48 -4.50 5.47 2.87
C LEU A 48 -3.56 5.00 4.00
N PRO A 49 -4.09 4.44 5.12
CA PRO A 49 -3.24 3.83 6.12
C PRO A 49 -2.62 2.55 5.57
N THR A 50 -1.30 2.38 5.75
CA THR A 50 -0.55 1.26 5.15
C THR A 50 -0.16 0.17 6.13
N LYS A 51 -0.34 0.38 7.44
CA LYS A 51 -0.03 -0.63 8.45
C LYS A 51 -0.91 -1.87 8.26
N GLY A 52 -0.30 -3.04 8.10
CA GLY A 52 -1.02 -4.30 7.84
C GLY A 52 -1.30 -4.58 6.36
N LEU A 53 -0.84 -3.74 5.42
CA LEU A 53 -0.97 -3.95 3.97
C LEU A 53 0.28 -4.56 3.32
N GLU A 54 1.22 -5.09 4.10
CA GLU A 54 2.51 -5.58 3.58
C GLU A 54 2.33 -6.73 2.58
N GLU A 55 1.33 -7.58 2.82
CA GLU A 55 0.99 -8.79 2.05
C GLU A 55 0.09 -8.53 0.82
N LEU A 56 -0.29 -7.27 0.58
CA LEU A 56 -1.20 -6.89 -0.49
C LEU A 56 -0.54 -7.09 -1.87
N GLU A 57 -1.26 -7.71 -2.79
CA GLU A 57 -0.81 -7.95 -4.17
C GLU A 57 -1.51 -7.03 -5.18
N VAL A 58 -2.78 -6.69 -4.93
CA VAL A 58 -3.60 -5.84 -5.82
C VAL A 58 -4.27 -4.74 -5.02
N LEU A 59 -4.02 -3.49 -5.40
CA LEU A 59 -4.64 -2.30 -4.82
C LEU A 59 -5.42 -1.53 -5.88
N LYS A 60 -6.70 -1.27 -5.63
CA LYS A 60 -7.56 -0.46 -6.51
C LYS A 60 -8.04 0.80 -5.81
N LEU A 61 -7.71 1.93 -6.42
CA LEU A 61 -7.98 3.30 -5.98
C LEU A 61 -8.42 4.14 -7.19
N SER A 62 -9.23 3.56 -8.08
CA SER A 62 -9.84 4.30 -9.19
C SER A 62 -10.93 5.24 -8.66
N ASP A 63 -11.02 6.46 -9.19
CA ASP A 63 -12.02 7.45 -8.78
C ASP A 63 -11.98 7.86 -7.29
N VAL A 64 -10.79 7.84 -6.68
CA VAL A 64 -10.50 8.31 -5.32
C VAL A 64 -9.83 9.69 -5.37
N TYR A 65 -10.57 10.66 -5.90
CA TYR A 65 -10.06 12.02 -6.19
C TYR A 65 -9.47 12.78 -5.00
N PRO A 66 -9.95 12.62 -3.75
CA PRO A 66 -9.38 13.30 -2.58
C PRO A 66 -7.98 12.78 -2.19
N LEU A 67 -7.59 11.57 -2.60
CA LEU A 67 -6.28 11.00 -2.31
C LEU A 67 -5.21 11.63 -3.22
N LYS A 68 -4.65 12.76 -2.78
CA LYS A 68 -3.67 13.51 -3.58
C LYS A 68 -2.26 12.94 -3.49
N VAL A 69 -1.90 12.35 -2.36
CA VAL A 69 -0.57 11.81 -2.07
C VAL A 69 -0.67 10.29 -1.96
N PHE A 70 0.17 9.58 -2.71
CA PHE A 70 0.30 8.13 -2.61
C PHE A 70 1.33 7.79 -1.53
N PRO A 71 1.08 6.82 -0.63
CA PRO A 71 2.03 6.45 0.41
C PRO A 71 3.30 5.81 -0.16
N SER A 72 4.32 5.73 0.67
CA SER A 72 5.59 5.08 0.34
C SER A 72 5.40 3.65 -0.15
N VAL A 73 5.96 3.31 -1.31
CA VAL A 73 5.77 1.97 -1.87
C VAL A 73 6.46 0.89 -1.03
N TYR A 74 7.46 1.25 -0.22
CA TYR A 74 8.16 0.35 0.70
C TYR A 74 7.23 -0.31 1.72
N HIS A 75 6.03 0.26 1.96
CA HIS A 75 5.03 -0.34 2.83
C HIS A 75 4.27 -1.51 2.17
N PHE A 76 4.32 -1.67 0.85
CA PHE A 76 3.68 -2.76 0.12
C PHE A 76 4.75 -3.75 -0.40
N LYS A 77 5.02 -4.82 0.36
CA LYS A 77 6.16 -5.72 0.08
C LYS A 77 5.89 -6.67 -1.10
N TYR A 78 4.63 -6.99 -1.36
CA TYR A 78 4.22 -8.00 -2.34
C TYR A 78 3.30 -7.44 -3.45
N ILE A 79 3.22 -6.12 -3.59
CA ILE A 79 2.34 -5.48 -4.57
C ILE A 79 2.76 -5.85 -6.00
N LYS A 80 1.78 -6.25 -6.80
CA LYS A 80 1.91 -6.65 -8.21
C LYS A 80 1.13 -5.72 -9.13
N GLU A 81 -0.03 -5.25 -8.68
CA GLU A 81 -0.91 -4.38 -9.46
C GLU A 81 -1.44 -3.21 -8.62
N ALA A 82 -1.39 -2.01 -9.18
CA ALA A 82 -1.96 -0.80 -8.60
C ALA A 82 -2.80 -0.08 -9.67
N TYR A 83 -4.06 0.18 -9.35
CA TYR A 83 -4.97 0.97 -10.19
C TYR A 83 -5.23 2.27 -9.45
N LEU A 84 -4.71 3.38 -9.97
CA LEU A 84 -4.66 4.66 -9.27
C LEU A 84 -5.46 5.71 -10.03
N THR A 85 -6.03 6.67 -9.30
CA THR A 85 -6.78 7.77 -9.91
C THR A 85 -5.88 8.71 -10.71
N TYR A 86 -4.67 8.96 -10.21
CA TYR A 86 -3.75 9.90 -10.82
C TYR A 86 -2.54 9.17 -11.43
N PRO A 87 -2.29 9.31 -12.75
CA PRO A 87 -1.15 8.66 -13.41
C PRO A 87 0.22 9.04 -12.80
N TYR A 88 0.34 10.24 -12.23
CA TYR A 88 1.59 10.69 -11.60
C TYR A 88 1.94 9.89 -10.33
N HIS A 89 0.97 9.22 -9.68
CA HIS A 89 1.25 8.33 -8.56
C HIS A 89 2.11 7.12 -8.97
N CYS A 90 2.06 6.71 -10.24
CA CYS A 90 2.89 5.61 -10.74
C CYS A 90 4.40 5.93 -10.73
N CYS A 91 4.79 7.21 -10.59
CA CYS A 91 6.20 7.57 -10.35
C CYS A 91 6.74 7.01 -9.04
N ALA A 92 5.89 6.79 -8.03
CA ALA A 92 6.29 6.17 -6.77
C ALA A 92 6.83 4.74 -6.98
N PHE A 93 6.26 3.99 -7.91
CA PHE A 93 6.70 2.63 -8.25
C PHE A 93 7.96 2.63 -9.13
N LYS A 94 8.05 3.58 -10.08
CA LYS A 94 9.21 3.68 -11.00
C LYS A 94 10.45 4.24 -10.33
N PHE A 95 10.29 5.20 -9.41
CA PHE A 95 11.37 5.95 -8.77
C PHE A 95 11.18 6.01 -7.24
N PRO A 96 11.14 4.86 -6.55
CA PRO A 96 10.77 4.81 -5.13
C PRO A 96 11.76 5.53 -4.21
N ALA A 97 13.06 5.52 -4.54
CA ALA A 97 14.08 6.26 -3.80
C ALA A 97 13.92 7.78 -3.90
N THR A 98 13.43 8.29 -5.03
CA THR A 98 13.18 9.72 -5.24
C THR A 98 11.85 10.15 -4.63
N HIS A 99 10.84 9.28 -4.68
CA HIS A 99 9.52 9.54 -4.10
C HIS A 99 9.57 9.63 -2.57
N ASP A 100 10.36 8.78 -1.92
CA ASP A 100 10.53 8.76 -0.46
C ASP A 100 11.96 8.38 -0.06
N PRO A 101 12.88 9.37 0.03
CA PRO A 101 14.27 9.14 0.40
C PRO A 101 14.48 8.63 1.83
N GLU A 102 13.58 9.01 2.75
CA GLU A 102 13.68 8.61 4.16
C GLU A 102 13.35 7.13 4.32
N GLU A 103 12.22 6.67 3.76
CA GLU A 103 11.87 5.25 3.77
C GLU A 103 12.86 4.41 2.97
N PHE A 104 13.40 4.93 1.87
CA PHE A 104 14.48 4.27 1.16
C PHE A 104 15.71 4.05 2.04
N SER A 105 16.11 5.05 2.81
CA SER A 105 17.25 4.95 3.74
C SER A 105 17.02 3.89 4.82
N LYS A 106 15.80 3.83 5.39
CA LYS A 106 15.40 2.80 6.35
C LYS A 106 15.42 1.40 5.73
N TYR A 107 14.91 1.28 4.50
CA TYR A 107 14.92 0.03 3.75
C TYR A 107 16.35 -0.46 3.45
N LEU A 108 17.27 0.43 3.06
CA LEU A 108 18.68 0.09 2.87
C LEU A 108 19.33 -0.39 4.16
N ALA A 109 19.11 0.32 5.28
CA ALA A 109 19.63 -0.09 6.58
C ALA A 109 19.10 -1.48 7.01
N PHE A 110 17.82 -1.77 6.74
CA PHE A 110 17.25 -3.10 6.96
C PHE A 110 17.90 -4.16 6.08
N LYS A 111 18.11 -3.86 4.79
CA LYS A 111 18.76 -4.77 3.83
C LYS A 111 20.20 -5.09 4.24
N GLU A 112 20.98 -4.09 4.63
CA GLU A 112 22.36 -4.27 5.11
C GLU A 112 22.44 -5.12 6.38
N LYS A 113 21.49 -4.95 7.31
CA LYS A 113 21.40 -5.81 8.50
C LYS A 113 21.09 -7.26 8.13
N ARG A 114 20.32 -7.52 7.07
CA ARG A 114 20.04 -8.89 6.60
C ARG A 114 21.22 -9.51 5.87
N THR A 115 21.92 -8.76 5.01
CA THR A 115 23.09 -9.29 4.27
C THR A 115 24.26 -9.62 5.18
N LYS A 116 24.42 -8.90 6.30
CA LYS A 116 25.41 -9.21 7.33
C LYS A 116 25.11 -10.48 8.13
N ASN A 117 23.88 -11.02 8.05
CA ASN A 117 23.45 -12.13 8.90
C ASN A 117 23.45 -13.52 8.24
N VAL A 118 23.26 -13.73 6.92
CA VAL A 118 23.51 -15.04 6.27
C VAL A 118 23.67 -14.89 4.74
N LEU A 119 24.59 -15.65 4.14
CA LEU A 119 24.64 -16.11 2.73
C LEU A 119 23.37 -16.87 2.24
N GLN A 120 22.17 -16.53 2.74
CA GLN A 120 20.90 -17.16 2.34
C GLN A 120 19.76 -16.16 2.40
N SER A 121 19.41 -15.57 1.26
CA SER A 121 18.03 -15.43 0.81
C SER A 121 18.01 -14.68 -0.52
N LYS A 122 17.18 -15.19 -1.45
CA LYS A 122 17.03 -14.71 -2.83
C LYS A 122 16.92 -13.17 -2.90
N PRO A 123 17.43 -12.53 -3.96
CA PRO A 123 17.21 -11.10 -4.18
C PRO A 123 15.71 -10.88 -4.16
N GLN A 124 15.26 -10.18 -3.13
CA GLN A 124 13.88 -9.79 -3.01
C GLN A 124 13.76 -8.69 -4.08
N HIS A 125 13.13 -9.01 -5.20
CA HIS A 125 12.98 -8.11 -6.33
C HIS A 125 11.82 -7.18 -5.99
N TYR A 126 12.12 -6.05 -5.37
CA TYR A 126 11.09 -5.13 -4.91
C TYR A 126 10.90 -3.95 -5.88
N HIS A 127 9.63 -3.63 -6.09
CA HIS A 127 9.06 -2.34 -6.52
C HIS A 127 9.11 -1.91 -8.00
N THR A 128 9.99 -2.42 -8.86
CA THR A 128 10.06 -1.93 -10.25
C THR A 128 9.10 -2.56 -11.25
N ASN A 129 8.45 -3.68 -10.89
CA ASN A 129 7.66 -4.48 -11.83
C ASN A 129 6.17 -4.52 -11.52
N ALA A 130 5.71 -3.78 -10.51
CA ALA A 130 4.28 -3.67 -10.26
C ALA A 130 3.64 -2.94 -11.44
N TYR A 131 2.64 -3.56 -12.06
CA TYR A 131 1.84 -2.91 -13.08
C TYR A 131 1.05 -1.79 -12.42
N CYS A 132 1.32 -0.56 -12.84
CA CYS A 132 0.63 0.63 -12.35
C CYS A 132 -0.14 1.27 -13.49
N ARG A 133 -1.44 1.45 -13.28
CA ARG A 133 -2.36 2.09 -14.21
C ARG A 133 -3.01 3.30 -13.56
#